data_AF-A0A952YPK1-F1
#
_entry.id   AF-A0A952YPK1-F1
#
_cell.length_a   1.000
_cell.length_b   1.000
_cell.length_c   1.000
_cell.angle_alpha   90.00
_cell.angle_beta   90.00
_cell.angle_gamma   90.00
#
_symmetry.space_group_name_H-M   'P 1'
#
loop_
_entity.id
_entity.type
_entity.pdbx_description
1 polymer ?
#
loop_
_entity_poly.entity_id
_entity_poly.type
_entity_poly.pdbx_seq_one_letter_code
_entity_poly.pdbx_strand_id
1 'polypeptide(L)'
;MNQQRTSLRAALAGGCLLAAIAAAPASAATVYWTDWTSASAAAGTVSGTLSAGSDTLSVGYSGGYGFAQTSGGTNYWTPTSTFQSATVSNAPPAADIIALSTGGTATITFSQAVVDPLLALVSWNSNTVEFGAPIEFLSYGVGPYGSGTPILNAGGTGFFGSGEVHGVLRVIGTYTSISFTHTSEFWHGFTVGIVGVSTPGDGGGGSVPEPMSLALLGLGLGALTLTSRRRRQ
;
A
#
# COMPACT_ATOMS: atom_id res chain seq x y z
N MET A 1 28.30 -71.69 35.08
CA MET A 1 27.52 -72.55 34.17
C MET A 1 26.39 -71.71 33.60
N ASN A 2 26.50 -71.42 32.29
CA ASN A 2 25.49 -70.94 31.35
C ASN A 2 24.70 -69.65 31.62
N GLN A 3 24.37 -68.82 30.63
CA GLN A 3 24.90 -68.49 29.32
C GLN A 3 24.08 -67.25 28.89
N GLN A 4 24.69 -66.35 28.11
CA GLN A 4 24.07 -65.17 27.53
C GLN A 4 22.72 -65.42 26.85
N ARG A 5 21.87 -64.38 26.75
CA ARG A 5 21.34 -63.92 25.46
C ARG A 5 20.67 -62.54 25.56
N THR A 6 21.37 -61.59 24.94
CA THR A 6 20.93 -60.35 24.31
C THR A 6 19.55 -60.45 23.64
N SER A 7 18.73 -59.41 23.80
CA SER A 7 17.93 -58.90 22.68
C SER A 7 17.63 -57.41 22.88
N LEU A 8 18.39 -56.59 22.15
CA LEU A 8 18.06 -55.21 21.82
C LEU A 8 16.69 -55.21 21.13
N ARG A 9 15.68 -54.57 21.71
CA ARG A 9 14.49 -54.13 20.96
C ARG A 9 14.54 -52.61 20.87
N ALA A 10 14.99 -52.15 19.70
CA ALA A 10 14.87 -50.78 19.27
C ALA A 10 13.38 -50.39 19.25
N ALA A 11 12.97 -49.52 20.17
CA ALA A 11 11.70 -48.82 20.05
C ALA A 11 11.95 -47.53 19.27
N LEU A 12 11.67 -47.58 17.97
CA LEU A 12 11.65 -46.43 17.07
C LEU A 12 10.46 -45.53 17.50
N ALA A 13 10.72 -44.53 18.34
CA ALA A 13 9.73 -43.49 18.66
C ALA A 13 9.62 -42.53 17.45
N GLY A 14 8.80 -42.95 16.47
CA GLY A 14 8.44 -42.19 15.28
C GLY A 14 7.52 -41.02 15.64
N GLY A 15 7.81 -39.87 15.06
CA GLY A 15 7.28 -38.57 15.45
C GLY A 15 5.83 -38.30 15.10
N CYS A 16 5.25 -37.37 15.86
CA CYS A 16 4.20 -36.46 15.42
C CYS A 16 4.52 -35.10 16.03
N LEU A 17 5.46 -34.36 15.44
CA LEU A 17 5.59 -32.94 15.75
C LEU A 17 4.58 -32.21 14.87
N LEU A 18 3.40 -31.94 15.42
CA LEU A 18 2.44 -31.02 14.81
C LEU A 18 3.10 -29.63 14.74
N ALA A 19 3.61 -29.27 13.57
CA ALA A 19 3.94 -27.89 13.26
C ALA A 19 2.62 -27.14 13.04
N ALA A 20 2.06 -26.57 14.10
CA ALA A 20 1.00 -25.58 13.96
C ALA A 20 1.62 -24.35 13.26
N ILE A 21 1.38 -24.22 11.96
CA ILE A 21 1.68 -23.00 11.22
C ILE A 21 0.69 -21.97 11.75
N ALA A 22 1.07 -21.26 12.81
CA ALA A 22 0.36 -20.08 13.24
C ALA A 22 0.55 -19.04 12.12
N ALA A 23 -0.49 -18.82 11.31
CA ALA A 23 -0.53 -17.69 10.39
C ALA A 23 -0.38 -16.42 11.24
N ALA A 24 0.75 -15.73 11.09
CA ALA A 24 0.92 -14.43 11.72
C ALA A 24 -0.20 -13.50 11.18
N PRO A 25 -0.87 -12.71 12.02
CA PRO A 25 -1.82 -11.74 11.53
C PRO A 25 -1.08 -10.76 10.62
N ALA A 26 -1.57 -10.59 9.38
CA ALA A 26 -1.11 -9.51 8.52
C ALA A 26 -1.54 -8.19 9.17
N SER A 27 -0.59 -7.45 9.74
CA SER A 27 -0.84 -6.09 10.23
C SER A 27 -0.88 -5.15 9.03
N ALA A 28 -1.95 -4.35 8.93
CA ALA A 28 -1.97 -3.24 7.98
C ALA A 28 -0.82 -2.28 8.29
N ALA A 29 -0.12 -1.83 7.25
CA ALA A 29 0.99 -0.91 7.41
C ALA A 29 0.46 0.52 7.54
N THR A 30 1.20 1.35 8.27
CA THR A 30 0.90 2.79 8.35
C THR A 30 1.21 3.43 7.01
N VAL A 31 0.21 4.09 6.43
CA VAL A 31 0.40 4.88 5.23
C VAL A 31 0.81 6.28 5.64
N TYR A 32 1.90 6.74 5.05
CA TYR A 32 2.35 8.11 5.10
C TYR A 32 1.70 8.84 3.93
N TRP A 33 0.70 9.66 4.22
CA TRP A 33 0.05 10.51 3.23
C TRP A 33 0.85 11.80 3.06
N THR A 34 0.84 12.37 1.85
CA THR A 34 1.48 13.65 1.59
C THR A 34 0.78 14.77 2.35
N ASP A 35 1.57 15.51 3.13
CA ASP A 35 1.22 16.82 3.68
C ASP A 35 1.49 17.86 2.59
N TRP A 36 0.43 18.35 1.95
CA TRP A 36 0.53 19.37 0.91
C TRP A 36 0.66 20.73 1.58
N THR A 37 1.70 21.50 1.24
CA THR A 37 2.03 22.74 1.96
C THR A 37 1.94 23.98 1.08
N SER A 38 1.97 23.83 -0.24
CA SER A 38 1.92 24.95 -1.18
C SER A 38 1.19 24.57 -2.47
N ALA A 39 0.44 25.52 -3.02
CA ALA A 39 -0.34 25.35 -4.24
C ALA A 39 -0.26 26.63 -5.10
N SER A 40 -0.09 26.47 -6.41
CA SER A 40 -0.17 27.54 -7.40
C SER A 40 -1.07 27.12 -8.56
N ALA A 41 -2.32 27.61 -8.54
CA ALA A 41 -3.29 27.28 -9.59
C ALA A 41 -2.84 27.82 -10.96
N ALA A 42 -2.20 29.00 -10.99
CA ALA A 42 -1.68 29.60 -12.20
C ALA A 42 -0.55 28.77 -12.84
N ALA A 43 0.27 28.10 -12.02
CA ALA A 43 1.33 27.22 -12.52
C ALA A 43 0.84 25.78 -12.75
N GLY A 44 -0.38 25.44 -12.30
CA GLY A 44 -0.87 24.06 -12.29
C GLY A 44 -0.01 23.16 -11.41
N THR A 45 0.49 23.66 -10.27
CA THR A 45 1.35 22.89 -9.37
C THR A 45 0.86 22.87 -7.93
N VAL A 46 1.15 21.78 -7.23
CA VAL A 46 1.00 21.63 -5.78
C VAL A 46 2.25 20.90 -5.27
N SER A 47 2.76 21.29 -4.11
CA SER A 47 3.95 20.67 -3.52
C SER A 47 3.74 20.40 -2.04
N GLY A 48 4.33 19.30 -1.58
CA GLY A 48 4.18 18.81 -0.23
C GLY A 48 5.35 17.95 0.19
N THR A 49 5.24 17.39 1.38
CA THR A 49 6.22 16.45 1.91
C THR A 49 5.53 15.24 2.51
N LEU A 50 6.26 14.14 2.56
CA LEU A 50 5.84 12.91 3.19
C LEU A 50 6.96 12.48 4.13
N SER A 51 6.62 12.25 5.41
CA SER A 51 7.59 11.82 6.42
C SER A 51 7.34 10.36 6.79
N ALA A 52 8.25 9.47 6.40
CA ALA A 52 8.20 8.04 6.68
C ALA A 52 9.33 7.66 7.63
N GLY A 53 9.04 7.62 8.94
CA GLY A 53 10.07 7.44 9.95
C GLY A 53 11.03 8.64 10.00
N SER A 54 12.32 8.41 9.72
CA SER A 54 13.35 9.47 9.66
C SER A 54 13.51 10.10 8.29
N ASP A 55 12.90 9.53 7.25
CA ASP A 55 13.04 10.01 5.88
C ASP A 55 11.93 11.01 5.55
N THR A 56 12.32 12.12 4.94
CA THR A 56 11.38 13.12 4.40
C THR A 56 11.55 13.21 2.89
N LEU A 57 10.46 12.96 2.18
CA LEU A 57 10.38 13.02 0.72
C LEU A 57 9.64 14.27 0.30
N SER A 58 10.17 14.97 -0.70
CA SER A 58 9.40 16.00 -1.39
C SER A 58 8.48 15.34 -2.42
N VAL A 59 7.23 15.80 -2.44
CA VAL A 59 6.22 15.33 -3.38
C VAL A 59 5.72 16.53 -4.19
N GLY A 60 5.70 16.38 -5.50
CA GLY A 60 5.20 17.40 -6.42
C GLY A 60 4.00 16.88 -7.18
N TYR A 61 3.07 17.76 -7.50
CA TYR A 61 2.01 17.54 -8.47
C TYR A 61 2.10 18.60 -9.57
N SER A 62 1.86 18.18 -10.81
CA SER A 62 1.58 19.07 -11.93
C SER A 62 0.38 18.61 -12.75
N GLY A 63 -0.47 19.55 -13.13
CA GLY A 63 -1.70 19.30 -13.89
C GLY A 63 -2.74 20.39 -13.67
N GLY A 64 -3.83 20.32 -14.44
CA GLY A 64 -4.98 21.21 -14.25
C GLY A 64 -5.80 20.80 -13.03
N TYR A 65 -6.06 21.72 -12.12
CA TYR A 65 -6.87 21.49 -10.94
C TYR A 65 -7.74 22.72 -10.62
N GLY A 66 -8.86 22.48 -9.94
CA GLY A 66 -9.79 23.53 -9.51
C GLY A 66 -9.36 24.17 -8.19
N PHE A 67 -9.01 23.34 -7.19
CA PHE A 67 -8.45 23.81 -5.92
C PHE A 67 -7.55 22.76 -5.26
N ALA A 68 -6.75 23.21 -4.31
CA ALA A 68 -6.01 22.33 -3.40
C ALA A 68 -6.22 22.82 -1.96
N GLN A 69 -6.41 21.89 -1.02
CA GLN A 69 -6.53 22.18 0.41
C GLN A 69 -5.26 21.70 1.09
N THR A 70 -4.40 22.63 1.50
CA THR A 70 -3.08 22.37 2.11
C THR A 70 -3.09 22.55 3.64
N SER A 71 -4.20 23.05 4.19
CA SER A 71 -4.39 23.19 5.64
C SER A 71 -5.85 23.46 5.96
N GLY A 72 -6.33 22.96 7.11
CA GLY A 72 -7.72 23.11 7.54
C GLY A 72 -8.72 22.60 6.50
N GLY A 73 -9.94 23.15 6.52
CA GLY A 73 -10.96 22.92 5.49
C GLY A 73 -11.85 21.69 5.72
N THR A 74 -12.47 21.22 4.63
CA THR A 74 -13.43 20.11 4.65
C THR A 74 -12.69 18.78 4.68
N ASN A 75 -13.10 17.87 5.57
CA ASN A 75 -12.62 16.49 5.52
C ASN A 75 -13.40 15.68 4.47
N TYR A 76 -12.76 15.38 3.35
CA TYR A 76 -13.33 14.56 2.28
C TYR A 76 -13.11 13.05 2.47
N TRP A 77 -12.27 12.66 3.43
CA TRP A 77 -11.84 11.29 3.66
C TRP A 77 -12.75 10.58 4.67
N THR A 78 -14.06 10.64 4.41
CA THR A 78 -15.11 10.11 5.28
C THR A 78 -16.10 9.23 4.52
N PRO A 79 -16.56 8.10 5.08
CA PRO A 79 -16.10 7.51 6.34
C PRO A 79 -14.68 6.96 6.21
N THR A 80 -13.90 7.02 7.29
CA THR A 80 -12.49 6.60 7.28
C THR A 80 -12.32 5.15 6.85
N SER A 81 -13.30 4.29 7.15
CA SER A 81 -13.32 2.87 6.75
C SER A 81 -13.26 2.65 5.24
N THR A 82 -13.73 3.60 4.43
CA THR A 82 -13.66 3.52 2.96
C THR A 82 -12.22 3.61 2.45
N PHE A 83 -11.35 4.28 3.21
CA PHE A 83 -9.95 4.50 2.87
C PHE A 83 -9.00 3.55 3.61
N GLN A 84 -9.55 2.52 4.27
CA GLN A 84 -8.78 1.51 5.01
C GLN A 84 -8.94 0.14 4.37
N SER A 85 -7.92 -0.70 4.51
CA SER A 85 -7.88 -2.08 4.02
C SER A 85 -6.89 -2.91 4.83
N ALA A 86 -6.66 -4.16 4.42
CA ALA A 86 -5.60 -4.98 4.99
C ALA A 86 -4.20 -4.40 4.76
N THR A 87 -4.01 -3.55 3.74
CA THR A 87 -2.73 -2.89 3.43
C THR A 87 -2.67 -1.48 4.03
N VAL A 88 -3.81 -0.77 4.07
CA VAL A 88 -3.91 0.64 4.46
C VAL A 88 -4.56 0.76 5.83
N SER A 89 -3.79 1.08 6.86
CA SER A 89 -4.31 1.16 8.24
C SER A 89 -4.99 2.49 8.58
N ASN A 90 -4.76 3.56 7.83
CA ASN A 90 -5.25 4.91 8.12
C ASN A 90 -5.71 5.65 6.86
N ALA A 91 -6.83 6.35 6.97
CA ALA A 91 -7.30 7.30 5.95
C ALA A 91 -6.34 8.49 5.83
N PRO A 92 -6.39 9.26 4.73
CA PRO A 92 -5.68 10.51 4.63
C PRO A 92 -6.05 11.50 5.76
N PRO A 93 -5.13 12.41 6.15
CA PRO A 93 -5.42 13.52 7.06
C PRO A 93 -6.62 14.32 6.57
N ALA A 94 -7.33 15.02 7.45
CA ALA A 94 -8.53 15.78 7.05
C ALA A 94 -8.25 16.89 6.03
N ALA A 95 -7.03 17.45 6.05
CA ALA A 95 -6.53 18.36 5.02
C ALA A 95 -5.99 17.55 3.82
N ASP A 96 -5.21 18.14 2.93
CA ASP A 96 -4.44 17.42 1.92
C ASP A 96 -5.25 16.76 0.82
N ILE A 97 -5.91 17.58 0.00
CA ILE A 97 -6.58 17.15 -1.23
C ILE A 97 -6.22 18.05 -2.41
N ILE A 98 -6.04 17.44 -3.59
CA ILE A 98 -6.01 18.12 -4.88
C ILE A 98 -7.32 17.79 -5.61
N ALA A 99 -8.14 18.80 -5.84
CA ALA A 99 -9.41 18.68 -6.56
C ALA A 99 -9.20 19.04 -8.02
N LEU A 100 -9.24 18.02 -8.86
CA LEU A 100 -9.16 18.13 -10.32
C LEU A 100 -10.50 18.66 -10.85
N SER A 101 -10.48 19.49 -11.88
CA SER A 101 -11.71 20.07 -12.48
C SER A 101 -11.74 20.03 -14.01
N THR A 102 -10.59 19.80 -14.65
CA THR A 102 -10.45 19.73 -16.10
C THR A 102 -9.76 18.42 -16.44
N GLY A 103 -10.31 17.64 -17.38
CA GLY A 103 -9.66 16.43 -17.85
C GLY A 103 -8.29 16.73 -18.48
N GLY A 104 -7.37 15.77 -18.41
CA GLY A 104 -6.01 15.94 -18.88
C GLY A 104 -5.04 14.99 -18.20
N THR A 105 -3.77 15.35 -18.21
CA THR A 105 -2.71 14.59 -17.55
C THR A 105 -2.40 15.19 -16.18
N ALA A 106 -2.46 14.36 -15.15
CA ALA A 106 -1.95 14.62 -13.82
C ALA A 106 -0.62 13.89 -13.64
N THR A 107 0.38 14.56 -13.10
CA THR A 107 1.70 13.98 -12.82
C THR A 107 2.06 14.21 -11.37
N ILE A 108 2.54 13.15 -10.71
CA ILE A 108 3.06 13.18 -9.35
C ILE A 108 4.54 12.82 -9.41
N THR A 109 5.39 13.61 -8.77
CA THR A 109 6.83 13.37 -8.66
C THR A 109 7.24 13.17 -7.21
N PHE A 110 8.28 12.37 -7.00
CA PHE A 110 8.89 12.07 -5.72
C PHE A 110 10.38 12.40 -5.78
N SER A 111 10.94 12.95 -4.70
CA SER A 111 12.38 13.28 -4.63
C SER A 111 13.30 12.04 -4.65
N GLN A 112 12.75 10.86 -4.43
CA GLN A 112 13.43 9.57 -4.52
C GLN A 112 12.44 8.50 -4.99
N ALA A 113 12.94 7.33 -5.35
CA ALA A 113 12.08 6.21 -5.73
C ALA A 113 11.16 5.80 -4.58
N VAL A 114 9.91 5.49 -4.89
CA VAL A 114 8.91 4.93 -3.97
C VAL A 114 8.30 3.68 -4.58
N VAL A 115 7.85 2.75 -3.74
CA VAL A 115 7.27 1.48 -4.17
C VAL A 115 5.76 1.52 -3.96
N ASP A 116 5.04 1.04 -4.96
CA ASP A 116 3.57 0.93 -4.96
C ASP A 116 2.87 2.19 -4.42
N PRO A 117 3.11 3.40 -4.98
CA PRO A 117 2.48 4.62 -4.48
C PRO A 117 0.96 4.48 -4.50
N LEU A 118 0.34 5.00 -3.44
CA LEU A 118 -1.09 4.92 -3.19
C LEU A 118 -1.78 6.22 -3.61
N LEU A 119 -2.96 6.11 -4.21
CA LEU A 119 -3.86 7.24 -4.43
C LEU A 119 -5.15 6.99 -3.68
N ALA A 120 -5.50 7.92 -2.78
CA ALA A 120 -6.84 7.99 -2.21
C ALA A 120 -7.73 8.85 -3.11
N LEU A 121 -8.91 8.36 -3.42
CA LEU A 121 -9.83 8.92 -4.41
C LEU A 121 -11.14 9.37 -3.76
N VAL A 122 -11.65 10.54 -4.15
CA VAL A 122 -12.97 11.06 -3.74
C VAL A 122 -13.76 11.53 -4.95
N SER A 123 -14.99 11.03 -5.08
CA SER A 123 -16.00 11.52 -6.03
C SER A 123 -15.63 11.29 -7.50
N TRP A 124 -15.08 10.13 -7.83
CA TRP A 124 -14.75 9.80 -9.23
C TRP A 124 -15.94 9.14 -9.90
N ASN A 125 -16.77 9.93 -10.56
CA ASN A 125 -18.00 9.51 -11.22
C ASN A 125 -17.92 9.80 -12.72
N SER A 126 -18.20 8.79 -13.53
CA SER A 126 -18.08 8.82 -15.00
C SER A 126 -16.69 9.22 -15.54
N ASN A 127 -15.68 9.29 -14.67
CA ASN A 127 -14.31 9.52 -15.06
C ASN A 127 -13.71 8.26 -15.69
N THR A 128 -13.03 8.41 -16.81
CA THR A 128 -12.13 7.40 -17.37
C THR A 128 -10.71 7.80 -17.03
N VAL A 129 -9.93 6.88 -16.44
CA VAL A 129 -8.57 7.12 -15.95
C VAL A 129 -7.61 6.10 -16.54
N GLU A 130 -6.40 6.54 -16.91
CA GLU A 130 -5.32 5.65 -17.36
C GLU A 130 -3.96 6.03 -16.79
N PHE A 131 -3.28 5.10 -16.12
CA PHE A 131 -1.94 5.26 -15.56
C PHE A 131 -0.83 4.77 -16.50
N GLY A 132 -1.16 3.88 -17.45
CA GLY A 132 -0.14 3.18 -18.25
C GLY A 132 0.76 2.22 -17.45
N ALA A 133 0.39 1.97 -16.19
CA ALA A 133 1.03 1.05 -15.26
C ALA A 133 -0.04 0.21 -14.55
N PRO A 134 0.25 -1.03 -14.12
CA PRO A 134 -0.72 -1.86 -13.43
C PRO A 134 -1.21 -1.19 -12.14
N ILE A 135 -2.53 -1.23 -11.90
CA ILE A 135 -3.17 -0.70 -10.71
C ILE A 135 -3.98 -1.78 -9.98
N GLU A 136 -4.19 -1.56 -8.69
CA GLU A 136 -5.10 -2.37 -7.88
C GLU A 136 -5.86 -1.48 -6.91
N PHE A 137 -7.19 -1.66 -6.84
CA PHE A 137 -7.99 -1.07 -5.77
C PHE A 137 -7.86 -1.89 -4.49
N LEU A 138 -7.36 -1.26 -3.44
CA LEU A 138 -7.20 -1.85 -2.11
C LEU A 138 -8.48 -1.70 -1.27
N SER A 139 -9.25 -0.66 -1.54
CA SER A 139 -10.57 -0.42 -0.94
C SER A 139 -11.42 0.45 -1.87
N TYR A 140 -12.73 0.29 -1.79
CA TYR A 140 -13.70 1.25 -2.31
C TYR A 140 -15.03 1.11 -1.58
N GLY A 141 -15.84 2.16 -1.57
CA GLY A 141 -17.11 2.15 -0.85
C GLY A 141 -17.85 3.48 -0.87
N VAL A 142 -18.76 3.64 0.08
CA VAL A 142 -19.52 4.89 0.29
C VAL A 142 -18.55 6.00 0.70
N GLY A 143 -18.74 7.22 0.21
CA GLY A 143 -18.05 8.43 0.63
C GLY A 143 -19.00 9.62 0.72
N PRO A 144 -18.47 10.85 0.78
CA PRO A 144 -19.28 12.04 1.07
C PRO A 144 -20.35 12.36 0.03
N TYR A 145 -20.21 11.84 -1.20
CA TYR A 145 -21.06 12.17 -2.34
C TYR A 145 -21.93 11.00 -2.81
N GLY A 146 -21.77 9.82 -2.20
CA GLY A 146 -22.54 8.64 -2.54
C GLY A 146 -21.66 7.40 -2.56
N SER A 147 -21.98 6.47 -3.44
CA SER A 147 -21.24 5.23 -3.63
C SER A 147 -20.99 4.99 -5.10
N GLY A 148 -19.88 4.34 -5.39
CA GLY A 148 -19.50 3.95 -6.74
C GLY A 148 -18.61 2.73 -6.72
N THR A 149 -18.50 2.10 -7.88
CA THR A 149 -17.63 0.95 -8.11
C THR A 149 -16.62 1.30 -9.20
N PRO A 150 -15.32 1.17 -8.94
CA PRO A 150 -14.32 1.28 -9.99
C PRO A 150 -14.39 0.05 -10.91
N ILE A 151 -14.52 0.28 -12.22
CA ILE A 151 -14.49 -0.77 -13.23
C ILE A 151 -13.13 -0.72 -13.91
N LEU A 152 -12.26 -1.69 -13.61
CA LEU A 152 -10.94 -1.77 -14.24
C LEU A 152 -11.07 -1.99 -15.75
N ASN A 153 -10.17 -1.37 -16.52
CA ASN A 153 -10.01 -1.67 -17.93
C ASN A 153 -9.44 -3.09 -18.12
N ALA A 154 -9.50 -3.61 -19.36
CA ALA A 154 -8.99 -4.96 -19.65
C ALA A 154 -7.49 -5.13 -19.39
N GLY A 155 -6.71 -4.04 -19.44
CA GLY A 155 -5.27 -4.04 -19.17
C GLY A 155 -4.90 -3.98 -17.69
N GLY A 156 -5.84 -3.72 -16.79
CA GLY A 156 -5.56 -3.43 -15.39
C GLY A 156 -4.70 -2.18 -15.16
N THR A 157 -4.69 -1.23 -16.08
CA THR A 157 -3.87 0.00 -16.02
C THR A 157 -4.68 1.28 -15.77
N GLY A 158 -5.99 1.14 -15.76
CA GLY A 158 -6.93 2.25 -15.71
C GLY A 158 -8.29 1.78 -15.22
N PHE A 159 -9.18 2.73 -14.97
CA PHE A 159 -10.54 2.43 -14.51
C PHE A 159 -11.56 3.44 -15.04
N PHE A 160 -12.82 2.99 -15.07
CA PHE A 160 -14.00 3.84 -15.23
C PHE A 160 -14.74 3.93 -13.89
N GLY A 161 -15.09 5.15 -13.47
CA GLY A 161 -15.88 5.38 -12.27
C GLY A 161 -17.37 5.15 -12.53
N SER A 162 -17.94 4.06 -12.00
CA SER A 162 -19.38 3.80 -12.08
C SER A 162 -20.07 4.26 -10.79
N GLY A 163 -20.69 5.44 -10.82
CA GLY A 163 -21.14 6.15 -9.61
C GLY A 163 -19.98 6.85 -8.89
N GLU A 164 -20.20 7.36 -7.69
CA GLU A 164 -19.20 8.14 -6.93
C GLU A 164 -18.10 7.23 -6.35
N VAL A 165 -17.02 6.99 -7.10
CA VAL A 165 -15.93 6.16 -6.60
C VAL A 165 -15.14 6.90 -5.53
N HIS A 166 -15.08 6.26 -4.36
CA HIS A 166 -14.25 6.62 -3.23
C HIS A 166 -13.43 5.40 -2.82
N GLY A 167 -12.19 5.58 -2.40
CA GLY A 167 -11.35 4.47 -1.96
C GLY A 167 -9.86 4.72 -2.09
N VAL A 168 -9.07 3.65 -2.04
CA VAL A 168 -7.62 3.70 -2.25
C VAL A 168 -7.23 2.71 -3.32
N LEU A 169 -6.42 3.16 -4.28
CA LEU A 169 -5.71 2.30 -5.22
C LEU A 169 -4.21 2.38 -5.01
N ARG A 170 -3.48 1.36 -5.45
CA ARG A 170 -2.03 1.36 -5.60
C ARG A 170 -1.64 1.32 -7.08
N VAL A 171 -0.57 2.01 -7.43
CA VAL A 171 0.09 1.90 -8.75
C VAL A 171 1.30 1.00 -8.60
N ILE A 172 1.23 -0.21 -9.13
CA ILE A 172 2.19 -1.28 -8.84
C ILE A 172 3.52 -1.02 -9.56
N GLY A 173 4.61 -0.92 -8.82
CA GLY A 173 5.96 -0.71 -9.36
C GLY A 173 6.82 0.20 -8.49
N THR A 174 7.93 0.67 -9.05
CA THR A 174 8.85 1.60 -8.37
C THR A 174 9.00 2.86 -9.20
N TYR A 175 8.76 4.02 -8.59
CA TYR A 175 8.59 5.28 -9.30
C TYR A 175 9.29 6.45 -8.62
N THR A 176 9.94 7.31 -9.41
CA THR A 176 10.20 8.71 -9.04
C THR A 176 9.14 9.64 -9.61
N SER A 177 8.32 9.15 -10.55
CA SER A 177 7.20 9.87 -11.14
C SER A 177 6.13 8.88 -11.58
N ILE A 178 4.87 9.20 -11.30
CA ILE A 178 3.70 8.56 -11.91
C ILE A 178 2.87 9.62 -12.63
N SER A 179 2.22 9.21 -13.72
CA SER A 179 1.27 10.08 -14.41
C SER A 179 0.01 9.29 -14.72
N PHE A 180 -1.13 9.97 -14.76
CA PHE A 180 -2.36 9.42 -15.28
C PHE A 180 -3.11 10.44 -16.11
N THR A 181 -3.83 9.96 -17.12
CA THR A 181 -4.84 10.76 -17.82
C THR A 181 -6.20 10.55 -17.17
N HIS A 182 -7.05 11.57 -17.18
CA HIS A 182 -8.42 11.45 -16.68
C HIS A 182 -9.40 12.35 -17.45
N THR A 183 -10.67 11.96 -17.52
CA THR A 183 -11.77 12.86 -17.86
C THR A 183 -12.26 13.61 -16.61
N SER A 184 -13.14 14.60 -16.75
CA SER A 184 -13.71 15.36 -15.61
C SER A 184 -15.20 15.60 -15.81
N GLU A 185 -15.98 15.52 -14.73
CA GLU A 185 -17.43 15.75 -14.69
C GLU A 185 -17.81 17.12 -14.08
N PHE A 186 -17.04 17.59 -13.09
CA PHE A 186 -17.08 18.97 -12.55
C PHE A 186 -15.90 19.16 -11.61
N TRP A 187 -15.78 18.25 -10.65
CA TRP A 187 -14.56 18.04 -9.88
C TRP A 187 -14.49 16.60 -9.37
N HIS A 188 -13.28 16.16 -9.06
CA HIS A 188 -13.00 14.92 -8.34
C HIS A 188 -11.64 15.06 -7.65
N GLY A 189 -11.50 14.41 -6.50
CA GLY A 189 -10.39 14.65 -5.59
C GLY A 189 -9.44 13.48 -5.47
N PHE A 190 -8.17 13.77 -5.25
CA PHE A 190 -7.22 12.77 -4.82
C PHE A 190 -6.14 13.33 -3.89
N THR A 191 -5.48 12.42 -3.19
CA THR A 191 -4.18 12.65 -2.56
C THR A 191 -3.31 11.42 -2.74
N VAL A 192 -2.02 11.54 -2.44
CA VAL A 192 -1.02 10.50 -2.67
C VAL A 192 -0.33 10.13 -1.35
N GLY A 193 0.06 8.87 -1.22
CA GLY A 193 0.78 8.37 -0.05
C GLY A 193 1.63 7.14 -0.39
N ILE A 194 2.41 6.70 0.58
CA ILE A 194 3.24 5.49 0.47
C ILE A 194 3.18 4.68 1.77
N VAL A 195 3.42 3.38 1.67
CA VAL A 195 3.57 2.50 2.85
C VAL A 195 4.98 2.58 3.44
N GLY A 196 5.97 2.93 2.62
CA GLY A 196 7.36 3.15 3.01
C GLY A 196 8.19 3.62 1.82
N VAL A 197 9.43 4.00 2.08
CA VAL A 197 10.39 4.34 1.01
C VAL A 197 11.13 3.10 0.53
N SER A 198 11.53 3.07 -0.75
CA SER A 198 12.57 2.15 -1.17
C SER A 198 13.92 2.67 -0.69
N THR A 199 14.66 1.83 0.02
CA THR A 199 16.02 2.12 0.45
C THR A 199 17.01 1.56 -0.59
N PRO A 200 18.06 2.29 -0.98
CA PRO A 200 19.07 1.76 -1.89
C PRO A 200 19.67 0.44 -1.35
N GLY A 201 19.39 -0.67 -2.03
CA GLY A 201 19.85 -2.01 -1.65
C GLY A 201 18.75 -3.03 -1.34
N ASP A 202 17.48 -2.62 -1.27
CA ASP A 202 16.33 -3.50 -1.00
C ASP A 202 15.82 -4.31 -2.21
N GLY A 203 16.49 -4.20 -3.37
CA GLY A 203 16.07 -4.89 -4.59
C GLY A 203 14.73 -4.40 -5.17
N GLY A 204 14.25 -3.21 -4.78
CA GLY A 204 12.96 -2.67 -5.21
C GLY A 204 11.77 -3.18 -4.40
N GLY A 205 12.00 -4.04 -3.41
CA GLY A 205 11.03 -4.41 -2.40
C GLY A 205 11.17 -3.47 -1.21
N GLY A 206 10.65 -2.24 -1.34
CA GLY A 206 10.62 -1.25 -0.27
C GLY A 206 10.21 -1.94 1.03
N SER A 207 10.97 -1.70 2.11
CA SER A 207 10.92 -2.43 3.39
C SER A 207 9.51 -2.65 3.95
N VAL A 208 8.78 -3.59 3.37
CA VAL A 208 7.64 -4.24 4.00
C VAL A 208 8.26 -4.99 5.16
N PRO A 209 7.84 -4.74 6.42
CA PRO A 209 8.30 -5.54 7.54
C PRO A 209 8.19 -7.01 7.14
N GLU A 210 9.33 -7.72 7.05
CA GLU A 210 9.31 -9.09 6.58
C GLU A 210 8.27 -9.85 7.41
N PRO A 211 7.33 -10.55 6.75
CA PRO A 211 6.29 -11.24 7.49
C PRO A 211 7.00 -12.17 8.47
N MET A 212 6.60 -12.13 9.74
CA MET A 212 7.22 -12.88 10.85
C MET A 212 7.42 -14.37 10.54
N SER A 213 6.78 -14.91 9.50
CA SER A 213 7.07 -16.19 8.86
C SER A 213 8.54 -16.44 8.54
N LEU A 214 9.33 -15.46 8.06
CA LEU A 214 10.77 -15.68 7.78
C LEU A 214 11.58 -15.81 9.08
N ALA A 215 11.28 -14.96 10.07
CA ALA A 215 11.84 -15.07 11.40
C ALA A 215 11.46 -16.41 12.09
N LEU A 216 10.20 -16.84 11.95
CA LEU A 216 9.71 -18.13 12.48
C LEU A 216 10.30 -19.32 11.74
N LEU A 217 10.50 -19.24 10.42
CA LEU A 217 11.20 -20.28 9.66
C LEU A 217 12.66 -20.39 10.12
N GLY A 218 13.33 -19.26 10.32
CA GLY A 218 14.69 -19.21 10.89
C GLY A 218 14.77 -19.81 12.29
N LEU A 219 13.84 -19.44 13.18
CA LEU A 219 13.74 -20.01 14.53
C LEU A 219 13.39 -21.51 14.50
N GLY A 220 12.50 -21.94 13.62
CA GLY A 220 12.10 -23.34 13.45
C GLY A 220 13.25 -24.21 12.96
N LEU A 221 13.99 -23.74 11.95
CA LEU A 221 15.20 -24.41 11.46
C LEU A 221 16.30 -24.43 12.54
N GLY A 222 16.47 -23.33 13.28
CA GLY A 222 17.38 -23.27 14.43
C GLY A 222 17.06 -24.32 15.50
N ALA A 223 15.78 -24.46 15.88
CA ALA A 223 15.33 -25.46 16.85
C ALA A 223 15.54 -26.91 16.36
N LEU A 224 15.40 -27.17 15.05
CA LEU A 224 15.68 -28.48 14.44
C LEU A 224 17.17 -28.85 14.47
N THR A 225 18.07 -27.87 14.31
CA THR A 225 19.53 -28.12 14.41
C THR A 225 19.98 -28.40 15.85
N LEU A 226 19.39 -27.71 16.84
CA LEU A 226 19.68 -27.92 18.26
C LEU A 226 19.17 -29.29 18.76
N THR A 227 17.99 -29.71 18.30
CA THR A 227 17.42 -31.01 18.65
C THR A 227 18.13 -32.18 17.97
N SER A 228 18.58 -32.03 16.73
CA SER A 228 19.37 -33.06 16.05
C SER A 228 20.79 -33.23 16.63
N ARG A 229 21.40 -32.15 17.14
CA ARG A 229 22.69 -32.21 17.86
C ARG A 229 22.59 -32.95 19.21
N ARG A 230 21.51 -32.73 19.96
CA ARG A 230 21.27 -33.42 21.25
C ARG A 230 20.97 -34.90 21.11
N ARG A 231 20.58 -35.38 19.92
CA ARG A 231 20.36 -36.81 19.63
C ARG A 231 21.61 -37.55 19.15
N ARG A 232 22.72 -36.84 18.92
CA ARG A 232 23.99 -37.41 18.43
C ARG A 232 25.09 -37.45 19.50
N GLN A 233 24.80 -37.01 20.72
CA GLN A 233 25.60 -37.28 21.91
C GLN A 233 24.88 -38.33 22.77
#